data_AF-A0A2H0L6S1-F1
#
_entry.id   AF-A0A2H0L6S1-F1
#
_cell.length_a   1.000
_cell.length_b   1.000
_cell.length_c   1.000
_cell.angle_alpha   90.00
_cell.angle_beta   90.00
_cell.angle_gamma   90.00
#
_symmetry.space_group_name_H-M   'P 1'
#
loop_
_entity.id
_entity.type
_entity.pdbx_description
1 polymer ?
#
loop_
_entity_poly.entity_id
_entity_poly.type
_entity_poly.pdbx_seq_one_letter_code
_entity_poly.pdbx_strand_id
1 'polypeptide(L)'
;MTTGKISQIIGPVVDVAFNEGSKLPAIYDALELKHNNKRLVLEVNAHIGSNNVRTIAMDSTDGLKRGTEVQATGAPISVPVGEKTLGRLINVIGETVDGKDQITGAQSDPIHRTAPKFTDQSTETQVLETGIKVIDLICPFVKGGKVGLFGGAGVGKTVVIQELINNIAKSHGGYSVFAGVGERTREGNDLYHEMDDAGVLNKVSMVFGQMNEPPGARMRVGLTGLTIAEHFRDKEHQDVLFFMDNVFRFTQAGSEVSALLGRTPSAVGYQPTLANEMGQMQERITSTKDGSITSVQAVYVPADDLT
;
A
#
# COMPACT_ATOMS: atom_id res chain seq x y z
N MET A 1 17.10 19.74 11.09
CA MET A 1 16.89 18.55 10.22
C MET A 1 18.20 17.79 10.20
N THR A 2 18.14 16.48 10.41
CA THR A 2 19.34 15.64 10.43
C THR A 2 19.70 15.26 8.99
N THR A 3 20.91 15.58 8.56
CA THR A 3 21.40 15.25 7.20
C THR A 3 22.39 14.09 7.26
N GLY A 4 22.26 13.16 6.31
CA GLY A 4 23.18 12.06 6.08
C GLY A 4 23.77 12.11 4.67
N LYS A 5 24.70 11.22 4.38
CA LYS A 5 25.31 11.04 3.06
C LYS A 5 25.24 9.58 2.63
N ILE A 6 24.94 9.33 1.36
CA ILE A 6 24.91 7.97 0.83
C ILE A 6 26.30 7.34 0.92
N SER A 7 26.41 6.22 1.62
CA SER A 7 27.65 5.45 1.78
C SER A 7 27.74 4.30 0.78
N GLN A 8 26.62 3.63 0.50
CA GLN A 8 26.56 2.47 -0.38
C GLN A 8 25.22 2.37 -1.12
N ILE A 9 25.25 1.79 -2.32
CA ILE A 9 24.07 1.57 -3.18
C ILE A 9 24.16 0.14 -3.73
N ILE A 10 23.18 -0.70 -3.45
CA ILE A 10 23.05 -2.08 -3.99
C ILE A 10 21.62 -2.23 -4.51
N GLY A 11 21.43 -2.02 -5.83
CA GLY A 11 20.10 -2.00 -6.41
C GLY A 11 19.19 -0.98 -5.69
N PRO A 12 17.99 -1.37 -5.22
CA PRO A 12 17.10 -0.48 -4.48
C PRO A 12 17.46 -0.32 -2.99
N VAL A 13 18.48 -1.02 -2.47
CA VAL A 13 18.96 -0.85 -1.09
C VAL A 13 20.06 0.21 -1.05
N VAL A 14 19.85 1.25 -0.24
CA VAL A 14 20.76 2.38 -0.11
C VAL A 14 21.16 2.52 1.36
N ASP A 15 22.45 2.47 1.65
CA ASP A 15 22.95 2.74 3.00
C ASP A 15 23.32 4.23 3.11
N VAL A 16 22.89 4.87 4.20
CA VAL A 16 23.07 6.29 4.48
C VAL A 16 23.83 6.47 5.79
N ALA A 17 24.95 7.17 5.73
CA ALA A 17 25.79 7.52 6.86
C ALA A 17 25.37 8.86 7.47
N PHE A 18 25.21 8.90 8.78
CA PHE A 18 24.97 10.10 9.55
C PHE A 18 26.22 10.49 10.35
N ASN A 19 26.40 11.80 10.58
CA ASN A 19 27.56 12.29 11.33
C ASN A 19 27.53 11.79 12.79
N GLU A 20 28.70 11.55 13.37
CA GLU A 20 28.82 11.17 14.78
C GLU A 20 28.12 12.18 15.70
N GLY A 21 27.39 11.66 16.70
CA GLY A 21 26.58 12.48 17.62
C GLY A 21 25.22 12.93 17.07
N SER A 22 24.91 12.65 15.80
CA SER A 22 23.59 12.93 15.24
C SER A 22 22.57 11.88 15.70
N LYS A 23 21.34 12.30 16.00
CA LYS A 23 20.23 11.37 16.25
C LYS A 23 19.94 10.59 14.96
N LEU A 24 20.13 9.28 15.01
CA LEU A 24 19.78 8.39 13.91
C LEU A 24 18.26 8.39 13.69
N PRO A 25 17.79 8.45 12.43
CA PRO A 25 16.38 8.26 12.10
C PRO A 25 15.87 6.90 12.60
N ALA A 26 14.61 6.85 13.02
CA ALA A 26 13.99 5.60 13.47
C ALA A 26 13.79 4.63 12.31
N ILE A 27 13.59 3.35 12.63
CA ILE A 27 13.10 2.38 11.65
C ILE A 27 11.73 2.86 11.16
N TYR A 28 11.51 2.77 9.85
CA TYR A 28 10.38 3.28 9.09
C TYR A 28 10.34 4.80 8.85
N ASP A 29 11.29 5.58 9.37
CA ASP A 29 11.39 6.99 9.00
C ASP A 29 11.72 7.15 7.51
N ALA A 30 11.16 8.19 6.90
CA ALA A 30 11.48 8.59 5.55
C ALA A 30 12.73 9.49 5.52
N LEU A 31 13.56 9.28 4.50
CA LEU A 31 14.63 10.18 4.11
C LEU A 31 14.37 10.67 2.70
N GLU A 32 14.72 11.92 2.43
CA GLU A 32 14.44 12.57 1.15
C GLU A 32 15.72 13.13 0.52
N LEU A 33 15.81 13.00 -0.79
CA LEU A 33 16.80 13.67 -1.59
C LEU A 33 16.21 14.06 -2.95
N LYS A 34 16.87 14.98 -3.63
CA LYS A 34 16.55 15.34 -5.02
C LYS A 34 17.40 14.49 -5.96
N HIS A 35 16.75 13.71 -6.82
CA HIS A 35 17.39 12.86 -7.82
C HIS A 35 16.74 13.09 -9.19
N ASN A 36 17.53 13.38 -10.23
CA ASN A 36 17.02 13.67 -11.58
C ASN A 36 15.87 14.70 -11.62
N ASN A 37 15.97 15.78 -10.83
CA ASN A 37 14.93 16.80 -10.62
C ASN A 37 13.61 16.30 -10.02
N LYS A 38 13.54 15.05 -9.57
CA LYS A 38 12.41 14.48 -8.83
C LYS A 38 12.77 14.25 -7.37
N ARG A 39 11.74 14.12 -6.54
CA ARG A 39 11.87 13.73 -5.13
C ARG A 39 12.06 12.21 -5.08
N LEU A 40 13.17 11.77 -4.49
CA LEU A 40 13.41 10.36 -4.20
C LEU A 40 13.30 10.15 -2.69
N VAL A 41 12.43 9.23 -2.30
CA VAL A 41 12.20 8.87 -0.90
C VAL A 41 12.86 7.52 -0.62
N LEU A 42 13.58 7.46 0.50
CA LEU A 42 14.19 6.26 1.04
C LEU A 42 13.52 5.96 2.39
N GLU A 43 13.08 4.72 2.62
CA GLU A 43 12.56 4.31 3.93
C GLU A 43 13.62 3.58 4.73
N VAL A 44 13.84 3.98 5.98
CA VAL A 44 14.78 3.31 6.88
C VAL A 44 14.27 1.93 7.26
N ASN A 45 15.03 0.88 6.94
CA ASN A 45 14.70 -0.50 7.25
C ASN A 45 15.44 -1.03 8.49
N ALA A 46 16.71 -0.68 8.66
CA ALA A 46 17.52 -1.17 9.77
C ALA A 46 18.66 -0.21 10.14
N HIS A 47 19.15 -0.34 11.37
CA HIS A 47 20.42 0.28 11.81
C HIS A 47 21.54 -0.75 11.66
N ILE A 48 22.59 -0.42 10.92
CA ILE A 48 23.68 -1.36 10.59
C ILE A 48 25.00 -1.06 11.32
N GLY A 49 24.96 -0.15 12.30
CA GLY A 49 26.11 0.25 13.10
C GLY A 49 26.90 1.42 12.49
N SER A 50 27.88 1.95 13.23
CA SER A 50 28.75 3.05 12.79
C SER A 50 28.00 4.28 12.23
N ASN A 51 26.87 4.62 12.85
CA ASN A 51 25.95 5.68 12.40
C ASN A 51 25.42 5.53 10.97
N ASN A 52 25.39 4.31 10.45
CA ASN A 52 24.77 3.99 9.18
C ASN A 52 23.39 3.37 9.39
N VAL A 53 22.45 3.79 8.55
CA VAL A 53 21.15 3.15 8.40
C VAL A 53 21.06 2.53 7.02
N ARG A 54 20.39 1.37 6.95
CA ARG A 54 20.03 0.72 5.70
C ARG A 54 18.63 1.13 5.31
N THR A 55 18.48 1.58 4.08
CA THR A 55 17.22 2.10 3.56
C THR A 55 16.79 1.37 2.29
N ILE A 56 15.51 1.47 1.96
CA ILE A 56 14.93 0.96 0.71
C ILE A 56 14.40 2.14 -0.08
N ALA A 57 14.80 2.24 -1.35
CA ALA A 57 14.34 3.28 -2.25
C ALA A 57 12.92 3.03 -2.77
N MET A 58 12.12 4.09 -2.83
CA MET A 58 10.75 4.06 -3.37
C MET A 58 10.70 4.36 -4.88
N ASP A 59 11.82 4.73 -5.50
CA ASP A 59 11.96 4.94 -6.95
C ASP A 59 13.36 4.48 -7.39
N SER A 60 13.66 4.51 -8.69
CA SER A 60 14.92 4.03 -9.25
C SER A 60 16.13 4.74 -8.63
N THR A 61 17.14 3.93 -8.29
CA THR A 61 18.45 4.38 -7.79
C THR A 61 19.47 4.59 -8.91
N ASP A 62 19.05 4.47 -10.18
CA ASP A 62 19.95 4.63 -11.33
C ASP A 62 20.53 6.04 -11.38
N GLY A 63 21.86 6.12 -11.51
CA GLY A 63 22.58 7.40 -11.53
C GLY A 63 22.80 8.04 -10.15
N LEU A 64 22.34 7.39 -9.07
CA LEU A 64 22.57 7.86 -7.70
C LEU A 64 24.06 7.70 -7.33
N LYS A 65 24.62 8.71 -6.65
CA LYS A 65 26.05 8.77 -6.33
C LYS A 65 26.29 8.68 -4.83
N ARG A 66 27.38 7.99 -4.45
CA ARG A 66 27.90 8.05 -3.07
C ARG A 66 28.29 9.48 -2.71
N GLY A 67 28.10 9.83 -1.46
CA GLY A 67 28.34 11.18 -0.93
C GLY A 67 27.17 12.16 -1.16
N THR A 68 26.15 11.77 -1.93
CA THR A 68 24.93 12.59 -2.10
C THR A 68 24.26 12.80 -0.75
N GLU A 69 23.86 14.03 -0.47
CA GLU A 69 23.20 14.41 0.76
C GLU A 69 21.74 13.93 0.78
N VAL A 70 21.32 13.45 1.94
CA VAL A 70 19.97 12.95 2.20
C VAL A 70 19.46 13.60 3.48
N GLN A 71 18.20 14.03 3.49
CA GLN A 71 17.58 14.70 4.63
C GLN A 71 16.61 13.76 5.33
N ALA A 72 16.74 13.60 6.64
CA ALA A 72 15.75 12.86 7.43
C ALA A 72 14.52 13.73 7.68
N THR A 73 13.34 13.20 7.38
CA THR A 73 12.06 13.88 7.66
C THR A 73 11.70 13.83 9.16
N GLY A 74 12.20 12.82 9.87
CA GLY A 74 11.89 12.54 11.27
C GLY A 74 10.53 11.87 11.50
N ALA A 75 9.88 11.42 10.43
CA ALA A 75 8.62 10.70 10.47
C ALA A 75 8.55 9.67 9.33
N PRO A 76 7.67 8.67 9.41
CA PRO A 76 7.42 7.76 8.31
C PRO A 76 6.89 8.45 7.06
N ILE A 77 6.92 7.72 5.93
CA ILE A 77 6.23 8.16 4.71
C ILE A 77 4.78 8.49 5.06
N SER A 78 4.38 9.71 4.75
CA SER A 78 3.04 10.24 5.03
C SER A 78 2.37 10.62 3.72
N VAL A 79 1.11 10.26 3.58
CA VAL A 79 0.34 10.38 2.33
C VAL A 79 -0.92 11.21 2.56
N PRO A 80 -1.43 11.94 1.54
CA PRO A 80 -2.67 12.68 1.67
C PRO A 80 -3.83 11.72 1.91
N VAL A 81 -4.78 12.14 2.75
CA VAL A 81 -5.96 11.35 3.15
C VAL A 81 -7.23 12.22 3.15
N GLY A 82 -8.38 11.56 3.28
CA GLY A 82 -9.71 12.18 3.32
C GLY A 82 -10.31 12.41 1.93
N GLU A 83 -11.47 13.07 1.88
CA GLU A 83 -12.27 13.24 0.66
C GLU A 83 -11.52 13.85 -0.54
N LYS A 84 -10.47 14.65 -0.29
CA LYS A 84 -9.63 15.23 -1.36
C LYS A 84 -8.86 14.18 -2.19
N THR A 85 -8.77 12.95 -1.70
CA THR A 85 -8.14 11.81 -2.40
C THR A 85 -9.11 11.11 -3.35
N LEU A 86 -10.42 11.35 -3.24
CA LEU A 86 -11.42 10.73 -4.10
C LEU A 86 -11.29 11.22 -5.55
N GLY A 87 -11.40 10.29 -6.49
CA GLY A 87 -11.20 10.52 -7.92
C GLY A 87 -9.77 10.84 -8.34
N ARG A 88 -8.81 10.64 -7.43
CA ARG A 88 -7.39 10.85 -7.67
C ARG A 88 -6.66 9.52 -7.82
N LEU A 89 -5.61 9.56 -8.63
CA LEU A 89 -4.63 8.48 -8.71
C LEU A 89 -3.32 8.94 -8.05
N ILE A 90 -2.90 8.24 -7.00
CA ILE A 90 -1.68 8.55 -6.26
C ILE A 90 -0.68 7.40 -6.26
N ASN A 91 0.60 7.72 -6.09
CA ASN A 91 1.67 6.73 -5.93
C ASN A 91 1.94 6.38 -4.46
N VAL A 92 2.92 5.51 -4.23
CA VAL A 92 3.33 5.04 -2.89
C VAL A 92 3.77 6.13 -1.91
N ILE A 93 4.22 7.29 -2.40
CA ILE A 93 4.64 8.42 -1.55
C ILE A 93 3.58 9.51 -1.46
N GLY A 94 2.37 9.28 -1.99
CA GLY A 94 1.24 10.18 -1.91
C GLY A 94 1.21 11.29 -2.97
N GLU A 95 2.06 11.22 -3.99
CA GLU A 95 2.07 12.18 -5.10
C GLU A 95 1.08 11.73 -6.19
N THR A 96 0.43 12.71 -6.84
CA THR A 96 -0.56 12.44 -7.88
C THR A 96 0.11 12.03 -9.18
N VAL A 97 -0.45 11.01 -9.84
CA VAL A 97 0.02 10.46 -11.12
C VAL A 97 -1.09 10.38 -12.18
N ASP A 98 -2.23 11.01 -11.92
CA ASP A 98 -3.39 11.16 -12.84
C ASP A 98 -3.23 12.29 -13.86
N GLY A 99 -2.08 12.97 -13.91
CA GLY A 99 -1.88 14.15 -14.76
C GLY A 99 -2.64 15.41 -14.30
N LYS A 100 -3.31 15.36 -13.15
CA LYS A 100 -3.94 16.52 -12.49
C LYS A 100 -2.98 17.12 -11.45
N ASP A 101 -3.31 18.30 -10.95
CA ASP A 101 -2.52 19.00 -9.93
C ASP A 101 -2.37 18.19 -8.64
N GLN A 102 -1.25 18.40 -7.94
CA GLN A 102 -0.99 17.75 -6.64
C GLN A 102 -2.09 18.10 -5.62
N ILE A 103 -2.40 17.14 -4.75
CA ILE A 103 -3.42 17.34 -3.71
C ILE A 103 -2.91 18.34 -2.67
N THR A 104 -3.48 19.54 -2.62
CA THR A 104 -3.11 20.58 -1.66
C THR A 104 -4.09 20.71 -0.49
N GLY A 105 -3.54 20.91 0.72
CA GLY A 105 -4.33 21.17 1.93
C GLY A 105 -5.17 19.98 2.39
N ALA A 106 -4.82 18.75 2.00
CA ALA A 106 -5.32 17.55 2.65
C ALA A 106 -4.53 17.28 3.93
N GLN A 107 -5.14 16.61 4.90
CA GLN A 107 -4.39 16.04 5.99
C GLN A 107 -3.43 14.97 5.43
N SER A 108 -2.28 14.79 6.07
CA SER A 108 -1.35 13.72 5.73
C SER A 108 -1.17 12.78 6.92
N ASP A 109 -1.21 11.48 6.62
CA ASP A 109 -1.21 10.42 7.61
C ASP A 109 -0.08 9.41 7.30
N PRO A 110 0.62 8.87 8.31
CA PRO A 110 1.71 7.93 8.09
C PRO A 110 1.22 6.56 7.59
N ILE A 111 1.98 5.94 6.69
CA ILE A 111 1.64 4.61 6.14
C ILE A 111 1.87 3.46 7.15
N HIS A 112 2.75 3.68 8.13
CA HIS A 112 3.07 2.73 9.20
C HIS A 112 2.25 3.05 10.44
N ARG A 113 1.36 2.13 10.79
CA ARG A 113 0.43 2.23 11.91
C ARG A 113 0.25 0.89 12.60
N THR A 114 -0.09 0.94 13.87
CA THR A 114 -0.46 -0.26 14.64
C THR A 114 -1.88 -0.68 14.31
N ALA A 115 -2.15 -1.98 14.31
CA ALA A 115 -3.51 -2.50 14.21
C ALA A 115 -4.40 -1.98 15.37
N PRO A 116 -5.73 -1.86 15.17
CA PRO A 116 -6.66 -1.50 16.23
C PRO A 116 -6.55 -2.43 17.43
N LYS A 117 -6.71 -1.88 18.64
CA LYS A 117 -6.63 -2.68 19.88
C LYS A 117 -7.83 -3.63 19.96
N PHE A 118 -7.66 -4.71 20.72
CA PHE A 118 -8.75 -5.67 20.98
C PHE A 118 -10.03 -5.00 21.51
N THR A 119 -9.91 -3.97 22.33
CA THR A 119 -11.05 -3.22 22.90
C THR A 119 -11.84 -2.43 21.87
N ASP A 120 -11.25 -2.16 20.71
CA ASP A 120 -11.79 -1.27 19.68
C ASP A 120 -12.42 -2.07 18.52
N GLN A 121 -12.23 -3.38 18.51
CA GLN A 121 -12.81 -4.31 17.54
C GLN A 121 -14.32 -4.44 17.74
N SER A 122 -15.08 -4.42 16.64
CA SER A 122 -16.51 -4.70 16.67
C SER A 122 -16.78 -6.20 16.81
N THR A 123 -17.79 -6.56 17.60
CA THR A 123 -18.28 -7.94 17.73
C THR A 123 -19.51 -8.22 16.87
N GLU A 124 -20.03 -7.22 16.16
CA GLU A 124 -21.22 -7.36 15.34
C GLU A 124 -20.89 -8.01 13.99
N THR A 125 -21.63 -9.05 13.63
CA THR A 125 -21.55 -9.67 12.31
C THR A 125 -22.74 -9.22 11.48
N GLN A 126 -22.48 -8.49 10.40
CA GLN A 126 -23.50 -8.03 9.45
C GLN A 126 -23.12 -8.51 8.05
N VAL A 127 -24.09 -8.98 7.29
CA VAL A 127 -23.89 -9.38 5.88
C VAL A 127 -23.80 -8.12 5.04
N LEU A 128 -22.82 -8.07 4.14
CA LEU A 128 -22.71 -7.06 3.09
C LEU A 128 -23.32 -7.64 1.81
N GLU A 129 -24.45 -7.09 1.39
CA GLU A 129 -25.11 -7.46 0.15
C GLU A 129 -24.35 -6.90 -1.05
N THR A 130 -23.94 -7.77 -1.98
CA THR A 130 -23.09 -7.40 -3.12
C THR A 130 -23.88 -7.22 -4.41
N GLY A 131 -25.10 -7.76 -4.48
CA GLY A 131 -25.91 -7.83 -5.70
C GLY A 131 -25.50 -8.97 -6.63
N ILE A 132 -24.49 -9.77 -6.27
CA ILE A 132 -23.99 -10.87 -7.06
C ILE A 132 -24.53 -12.18 -6.48
N LYS A 133 -25.46 -12.81 -7.21
CA LYS A 133 -26.21 -14.01 -6.74
C LYS A 133 -25.34 -15.11 -6.15
N VAL A 134 -24.22 -15.45 -6.78
CA VAL A 134 -23.34 -16.53 -6.27
C VAL A 134 -22.66 -16.14 -4.97
N ILE A 135 -22.28 -14.86 -4.82
CA ILE A 135 -21.67 -14.34 -3.59
C ILE A 135 -22.72 -14.27 -2.50
N ASP A 136 -23.83 -13.60 -2.75
CA ASP A 136 -24.87 -13.36 -1.73
C ASP A 136 -25.55 -14.66 -1.25
N LEU A 137 -25.62 -15.69 -2.10
CA LEU A 137 -26.26 -16.97 -1.74
C LEU A 137 -25.28 -18.01 -1.16
N ILE A 138 -24.09 -18.17 -1.75
CA ILE A 138 -23.19 -19.29 -1.44
C ILE A 138 -22.07 -18.88 -0.48
N CYS A 139 -21.50 -17.69 -0.66
CA CYS A 139 -20.36 -17.20 0.11
C CYS A 139 -20.52 -15.71 0.47
N PRO A 140 -21.54 -15.37 1.30
CA PRO A 140 -21.89 -13.98 1.58
C PRO A 140 -20.74 -13.25 2.26
N PHE A 141 -20.55 -11.98 1.88
CA PHE A 141 -19.53 -11.14 2.50
C PHE A 141 -20.02 -10.66 3.86
N VAL A 142 -19.08 -10.57 4.79
CA VAL A 142 -19.32 -9.97 6.10
C VAL A 142 -18.72 -8.57 6.10
N LYS A 143 -19.46 -7.59 6.59
CA LYS A 143 -19.00 -6.23 6.79
C LYS A 143 -17.79 -6.20 7.75
N GLY A 144 -16.69 -5.58 7.33
CA GLY A 144 -15.39 -5.65 8.03
C GLY A 144 -14.58 -6.90 7.76
N GLY A 145 -15.10 -7.79 6.93
CA GLY A 145 -14.47 -9.05 6.58
C GLY A 145 -13.27 -8.88 5.65
N LYS A 146 -12.48 -9.94 5.56
CA LYS A 146 -11.37 -10.08 4.61
C LYS A 146 -11.75 -11.15 3.60
N VAL A 147 -11.99 -10.74 2.36
CA VAL A 147 -12.40 -11.64 1.28
C VAL A 147 -11.21 -11.86 0.35
N GLY A 148 -10.88 -13.13 0.09
CA GLY A 148 -9.90 -13.52 -0.91
C GLY A 148 -10.56 -13.95 -2.22
N LEU A 149 -10.23 -13.29 -3.33
CA LEU A 149 -10.56 -13.72 -4.69
C LEU A 149 -9.40 -14.55 -5.25
N PHE A 150 -9.48 -15.85 -5.04
CA PHE A 150 -8.48 -16.81 -5.52
C PHE A 150 -8.73 -17.17 -6.98
N GLY A 151 -7.69 -17.12 -7.80
CA GLY A 151 -7.77 -17.65 -9.16
C GLY A 151 -6.59 -17.29 -10.06
N GLY A 152 -6.43 -18.08 -11.12
CA GLY A 152 -5.39 -17.91 -12.14
C GLY A 152 -5.54 -16.63 -12.99
N ALA A 153 -4.65 -16.46 -13.97
CA ALA A 153 -4.71 -15.33 -14.89
C ALA A 153 -5.95 -15.43 -15.81
N GLY A 154 -6.62 -14.31 -16.07
CA GLY A 154 -7.72 -14.24 -17.05
C GLY A 154 -9.10 -14.76 -16.59
N VAL A 155 -9.25 -15.20 -15.34
CA VAL A 155 -10.54 -15.73 -14.82
C VAL A 155 -11.59 -14.67 -14.46
N GLY A 156 -11.33 -13.39 -14.75
CA GLY A 156 -12.28 -12.29 -14.50
C GLY A 156 -12.23 -11.67 -13.09
N LYS A 157 -11.13 -11.82 -12.33
CA LYS A 157 -10.99 -11.22 -10.98
C LYS A 157 -11.24 -9.71 -10.98
N THR A 158 -10.60 -8.98 -11.89
CA THR A 158 -10.73 -7.53 -12.02
C THR A 158 -12.17 -7.12 -12.37
N VAL A 159 -12.84 -7.89 -13.24
CA VAL A 159 -14.25 -7.66 -13.60
C VAL A 159 -15.17 -7.81 -12.39
N VAL A 160 -14.94 -8.82 -11.55
CA VAL A 160 -15.70 -8.99 -10.29
C VAL A 160 -15.44 -7.82 -9.34
N ILE A 161 -14.20 -7.37 -9.21
CA ILE A 161 -13.86 -6.20 -8.38
C ILE A 161 -14.58 -4.94 -8.88
N GLN A 162 -14.57 -4.70 -10.19
CA GLN A 162 -15.25 -3.56 -10.80
C GLN A 162 -16.75 -3.59 -10.55
N GLU A 163 -17.37 -4.77 -10.72
CA GLU A 163 -18.79 -4.94 -10.48
C GLU A 163 -19.16 -4.75 -9.00
N LEU A 164 -18.29 -5.19 -8.08
CA LEU A 164 -18.45 -4.92 -6.64
C LEU A 164 -18.37 -3.42 -6.33
N ILE A 165 -17.40 -2.70 -6.91
CA ILE A 165 -17.30 -1.24 -6.77
C ILE A 165 -18.58 -0.57 -7.29
N ASN A 166 -19.04 -0.96 -8.47
CA ASN A 166 -20.23 -0.41 -9.11
C ASN A 166 -21.51 -0.65 -8.29
N ASN A 167 -21.76 -1.90 -7.87
CA ASN A 167 -22.97 -2.26 -7.12
C ASN A 167 -22.98 -1.65 -5.73
N ILE A 168 -21.83 -1.62 -5.05
CA ILE A 168 -21.76 -1.09 -3.69
C ILE A 168 -21.72 0.44 -3.72
N ALA A 169 -21.05 1.09 -4.67
CA ALA A 169 -21.10 2.56 -4.80
C ALA A 169 -22.50 3.11 -5.13
N LYS A 170 -23.36 2.30 -5.77
CA LYS A 170 -24.75 2.64 -6.09
C LYS A 170 -25.70 2.35 -4.93
N SER A 171 -25.54 1.20 -4.27
CA SER A 171 -26.48 0.73 -3.24
C SER A 171 -26.09 1.16 -1.81
N HIS A 172 -24.80 1.36 -1.56
CA HIS A 172 -24.25 1.83 -0.30
C HIS A 172 -23.55 3.18 -0.50
N GLY A 173 -23.77 4.12 0.43
CA GLY A 173 -23.17 5.46 0.38
C GLY A 173 -21.66 5.50 0.69
N GLY A 174 -21.00 4.35 0.80
CA GLY A 174 -19.61 4.24 1.27
C GLY A 174 -18.56 4.61 0.23
N TYR A 175 -17.38 4.96 0.72
CA TYR A 175 -16.20 5.21 -0.10
C TYR A 175 -15.44 3.92 -0.41
N SER A 176 -14.72 3.90 -1.54
CA SER A 176 -13.86 2.79 -1.93
C SER A 176 -12.43 3.26 -2.07
N VAL A 177 -11.48 2.39 -1.72
CA VAL A 177 -10.06 2.61 -1.94
C VAL A 177 -9.50 1.42 -2.71
N PHE A 178 -8.87 1.69 -3.85
CA PHE A 178 -8.24 0.66 -4.68
C PHE A 178 -6.72 0.77 -4.58
N ALA A 179 -6.07 -0.30 -4.12
CA ALA A 179 -4.62 -0.44 -4.08
C ALA A 179 -4.15 -1.41 -5.17
N GLY A 180 -3.60 -0.87 -6.25
CA GLY A 180 -2.98 -1.60 -7.35
C GLY A 180 -1.52 -1.94 -7.02
N VAL A 181 -1.30 -3.10 -6.42
CA VAL A 181 -0.01 -3.61 -5.98
C VAL A 181 0.63 -4.47 -7.06
N GLY A 182 1.65 -3.94 -7.72
CA GLY A 182 2.37 -4.64 -8.78
C GLY A 182 1.47 -4.97 -9.96
N GLU A 183 0.52 -4.10 -10.28
CA GLU A 183 -0.38 -4.23 -11.44
C GLU A 183 0.29 -3.76 -12.72
N ARG A 184 -0.23 -4.23 -13.87
CA ARG A 184 0.22 -3.73 -15.17
C ARG A 184 -0.32 -2.32 -15.38
N THR A 185 0.53 -1.42 -15.90
CA THR A 185 0.15 -0.05 -16.25
C THR A 185 -1.09 0.02 -17.14
N ARG A 186 -1.21 -0.91 -18.10
CA ARG A 186 -2.39 -1.01 -18.97
C ARG A 186 -3.67 -1.33 -18.18
N GLU A 187 -3.63 -2.34 -17.32
CA GLU A 187 -4.79 -2.76 -16.51
C GLU A 187 -5.24 -1.66 -15.55
N GLY A 188 -4.28 -0.93 -14.96
CA GLY A 188 -4.57 0.24 -14.14
C GLY A 188 -5.19 1.40 -14.93
N ASN A 189 -4.73 1.66 -16.15
CA ASN A 189 -5.29 2.69 -17.03
C ASN A 189 -6.73 2.36 -17.47
N ASP A 190 -6.96 1.12 -17.88
CA ASP A 190 -8.28 0.63 -18.29
C ASP A 190 -9.27 0.76 -17.11
N LEU A 191 -8.86 0.32 -15.91
CA LEU A 191 -9.65 0.47 -14.69
C LEU A 191 -10.00 1.94 -14.38
N TYR A 192 -9.05 2.86 -14.54
CA TYR A 192 -9.30 4.29 -14.28
C TYR A 192 -10.40 4.85 -15.20
N HIS A 193 -10.32 4.57 -16.50
CA HIS A 193 -11.31 5.04 -17.47
C HIS A 193 -12.66 4.35 -17.31
N GLU A 194 -12.68 3.05 -17.01
CA GLU A 194 -13.94 2.33 -16.76
C GLU A 194 -14.68 2.87 -15.53
N MET A 195 -13.94 3.28 -14.48
CA MET A 195 -14.52 3.91 -13.29
C MET A 195 -15.06 5.32 -13.58
N ASP A 196 -14.41 6.05 -14.49
CA ASP A 196 -14.88 7.36 -14.95
C ASP A 196 -16.15 7.21 -15.79
N ASP A 197 -16.15 6.30 -16.76
CA ASP A 197 -17.30 5.99 -17.63
C ASP A 197 -18.50 5.47 -16.83
N ALA A 198 -18.26 4.70 -15.76
CA ALA A 198 -19.30 4.23 -14.85
C ALA A 198 -19.82 5.32 -13.89
N GLY A 199 -19.18 6.49 -13.85
CA GLY A 199 -19.57 7.62 -13.00
C GLY A 199 -19.33 7.39 -11.50
N VAL A 200 -18.40 6.50 -11.14
CA VAL A 200 -18.09 6.13 -9.75
C VAL A 200 -16.74 6.66 -9.28
N LEU A 201 -15.93 7.23 -10.18
CA LEU A 201 -14.58 7.73 -9.88
C LEU A 201 -14.56 8.71 -8.70
N ASN A 202 -15.58 9.55 -8.54
CA ASN A 202 -15.70 10.50 -7.42
C ASN A 202 -15.91 9.85 -6.03
N LYS A 203 -16.10 8.54 -5.95
CA LYS A 203 -16.22 7.77 -4.71
C LYS A 203 -15.04 6.82 -4.48
N VAL A 204 -14.07 6.82 -5.38
CA VAL A 204 -12.93 5.89 -5.35
C VAL A 204 -11.63 6.68 -5.23
N SER A 205 -10.81 6.37 -4.23
CA SER A 205 -9.40 6.79 -4.21
C SER A 205 -8.53 5.66 -4.76
N MET A 206 -7.69 5.95 -5.76
CA MET A 206 -6.84 4.93 -6.40
C MET A 206 -5.37 5.15 -6.05
N VAL A 207 -4.71 4.07 -5.61
CA VAL A 207 -3.29 4.06 -5.25
C VAL A 207 -2.58 3.00 -6.05
N PHE A 208 -1.63 3.37 -6.90
CA PHE A 208 -0.88 2.43 -7.74
C PHE A 208 0.59 2.38 -7.40
N GLY A 209 1.13 1.16 -7.44
CA GLY A 209 2.54 0.84 -7.40
C GLY A 209 2.78 -0.22 -8.46
N GLN A 210 3.15 0.22 -9.66
CA GLN A 210 3.09 -0.61 -10.88
C GLN A 210 4.22 -1.65 -10.94
N MET A 211 4.11 -2.63 -11.84
CA MET A 211 5.15 -3.66 -12.04
C MET A 211 6.53 -3.10 -12.40
N ASN A 212 6.60 -1.93 -13.05
CA ASN A 212 7.85 -1.27 -13.44
C ASN A 212 8.49 -0.48 -12.29
N GLU A 213 7.82 -0.33 -11.15
CA GLU A 213 8.35 0.32 -9.97
C GLU A 213 9.25 -0.62 -9.15
N PRO A 214 10.23 -0.09 -8.41
CA PRO A 214 11.11 -0.91 -7.60
C PRO A 214 10.32 -1.70 -6.53
N PRO A 215 10.89 -2.82 -6.03
CA PRO A 215 10.20 -3.65 -5.05
C PRO A 215 9.89 -2.90 -3.75
N GLY A 216 10.65 -1.85 -3.39
CA GLY A 216 10.34 -0.98 -2.25
C GLY A 216 8.96 -0.32 -2.37
N ALA A 217 8.65 0.26 -3.53
CA ALA A 217 7.37 0.88 -3.81
C ALA A 217 6.22 -0.15 -3.77
N ARG A 218 6.39 -1.28 -4.47
CA ARG A 218 5.41 -2.36 -4.50
C ARG A 218 5.13 -2.96 -3.12
N MET A 219 6.13 -3.01 -2.24
CA MET A 219 5.98 -3.50 -0.87
C MET A 219 5.27 -2.48 0.05
N ARG A 220 5.12 -1.21 -0.33
CA ARG A 220 4.53 -0.16 0.51
C ARG A 220 3.21 0.41 -0.01
N VAL A 221 2.94 0.30 -1.30
CA VAL A 221 1.72 0.84 -1.93
C VAL A 221 0.43 0.30 -1.29
N GLY A 222 0.40 -0.98 -0.91
CA GLY A 222 -0.76 -1.55 -0.20
C GLY A 222 -1.03 -0.87 1.16
N LEU A 223 0.03 -0.46 1.88
CA LEU A 223 -0.10 0.29 3.13
C LEU A 223 -0.58 1.72 2.89
N THR A 224 -0.21 2.32 1.75
CA THR A 224 -0.68 3.65 1.35
C THR A 224 -2.18 3.66 1.14
N GLY A 225 -2.71 2.71 0.35
CA GLY A 225 -4.16 2.55 0.18
C GLY A 225 -4.87 2.24 1.50
N LEU A 226 -4.28 1.37 2.34
CA LEU A 226 -4.84 1.05 3.64
C LEU A 226 -4.92 2.28 4.56
N THR A 227 -3.92 3.15 4.57
CA THR A 227 -3.94 4.37 5.39
C THR A 227 -5.06 5.34 4.98
N ILE A 228 -5.39 5.42 3.69
CA ILE A 228 -6.54 6.21 3.21
C ILE A 228 -7.84 5.55 3.67
N ALA A 229 -7.97 4.23 3.55
CA ALA A 229 -9.14 3.50 4.01
C ALA A 229 -9.34 3.63 5.53
N GLU A 230 -8.25 3.56 6.30
CA GLU A 230 -8.28 3.79 7.75
C GLU A 230 -8.70 5.20 8.11
N HIS A 231 -8.31 6.22 7.33
CA HIS A 231 -8.78 7.57 7.58
C HIS A 231 -10.30 7.68 7.44
N PHE A 232 -10.86 7.11 6.37
CA PHE A 232 -12.31 7.06 6.17
C PHE A 232 -13.02 6.27 7.29
N ARG A 233 -12.43 5.17 7.77
CA ARG A 233 -12.95 4.40 8.91
C ARG A 233 -12.90 5.18 10.23
N ASP A 234 -11.73 5.71 10.58
CA ASP A 234 -11.43 6.20 11.93
C ASP A 234 -11.78 7.68 12.15
N LYS A 235 -11.82 8.49 11.07
CA LYS A 235 -12.10 9.93 11.14
C LYS A 235 -13.44 10.32 10.56
N GLU A 236 -13.83 9.68 9.46
CA GLU A 236 -15.10 9.98 8.78
C GLU A 236 -16.22 9.00 9.18
N HIS A 237 -15.90 8.01 10.01
CA HIS A 237 -16.83 7.02 10.53
C HIS A 237 -17.61 6.27 9.44
N GLN A 238 -16.93 5.97 8.33
CA GLN A 238 -17.53 5.35 7.16
C GLN A 238 -17.26 3.85 7.10
N ASP A 239 -18.14 3.18 6.36
CA ASP A 239 -17.90 1.83 5.87
C ASP A 239 -17.18 1.91 4.53
N VAL A 240 -15.98 1.35 4.50
CA VAL A 240 -15.05 1.48 3.40
C VAL A 240 -14.85 0.13 2.75
N LEU A 241 -14.88 0.12 1.42
CA LEU A 241 -14.38 -1.01 0.66
C LEU A 241 -12.92 -0.81 0.30
N PHE A 242 -12.10 -1.76 0.70
CA PHE A 242 -10.69 -1.76 0.35
C PHE A 242 -10.38 -2.87 -0.66
N PHE A 243 -9.97 -2.50 -1.85
CA PHE A 243 -9.57 -3.43 -2.90
C PHE A 243 -8.06 -3.51 -2.96
N MET A 244 -7.51 -4.72 -2.94
CA MET A 244 -6.07 -4.93 -3.11
C MET A 244 -5.82 -5.94 -4.22
N ASP A 245 -5.39 -5.45 -5.38
CA ASP A 245 -4.95 -6.27 -6.50
C ASP A 245 -3.48 -5.95 -6.77
N ASN A 246 -2.50 -6.78 -6.43
CA ASN A 246 -2.61 -8.14 -5.92
C ASN A 246 -1.84 -8.34 -4.61
N VAL A 247 -2.44 -9.02 -3.63
CA VAL A 247 -1.77 -9.34 -2.34
C VAL A 247 -0.53 -10.20 -2.54
N PHE A 248 -0.55 -11.10 -3.53
CA PHE A 248 0.63 -11.90 -3.83
C PHE A 248 1.83 -11.03 -4.24
N ARG A 249 1.59 -9.92 -4.95
CA ARG A 249 2.67 -9.01 -5.39
C ARG A 249 3.28 -8.23 -4.23
N PHE A 250 2.51 -7.96 -3.17
CA PHE A 250 3.06 -7.44 -1.91
C PHE A 250 4.07 -8.43 -1.31
N THR A 251 3.68 -9.71 -1.21
CA THR A 251 4.55 -10.79 -0.71
C THR A 251 5.79 -10.96 -1.58
N GLN A 252 5.63 -10.99 -2.90
CA GLN A 252 6.72 -11.13 -3.86
C GLN A 252 7.73 -9.98 -3.72
N ALA A 253 7.25 -8.73 -3.65
CA ALA A 253 8.10 -7.57 -3.44
C ALA A 253 8.86 -7.65 -2.11
N GLY A 254 8.22 -8.15 -1.05
CA GLY A 254 8.88 -8.41 0.24
C GLY A 254 10.00 -9.45 0.15
N SER A 255 9.82 -10.51 -0.64
CA SER A 255 10.87 -11.50 -0.90
C SER A 255 12.07 -10.91 -1.65
N GLU A 256 11.83 -10.09 -2.67
CA GLU A 256 12.88 -9.38 -3.42
C GLU A 256 13.67 -8.44 -2.50
N VAL A 257 12.98 -7.62 -1.70
CA VAL A 257 13.61 -6.74 -0.71
C VAL A 257 14.42 -7.54 0.31
N SER A 258 13.85 -8.62 0.85
CA SER A 258 14.51 -9.45 1.87
C SER A 258 15.83 -10.05 1.38
N ALA A 259 15.87 -10.52 0.13
CA ALA A 259 17.09 -11.03 -0.50
C ALA A 259 18.17 -9.95 -0.59
N LEU A 260 17.79 -8.73 -0.99
CA LEU A 260 18.72 -7.59 -1.11
C LEU A 260 19.21 -7.07 0.25
N LEU A 261 18.40 -7.24 1.30
CA LEU A 261 18.81 -6.93 2.68
C LEU A 261 19.80 -7.96 3.26
N GLY A 262 20.04 -9.07 2.55
CA GLY A 262 20.95 -10.14 2.99
C GLY A 262 20.34 -11.09 4.03
N ARG A 263 19.01 -11.18 4.11
CA ARG A 263 18.34 -12.14 4.99
C ARG A 263 18.36 -13.53 4.36
N THR A 264 18.58 -14.56 5.18
CA THR A 264 18.46 -15.95 4.73
C THR A 264 17.03 -16.23 4.25
N PRO A 265 16.83 -16.76 3.03
CA PRO A 265 15.49 -17.11 2.55
C PRO A 265 14.89 -18.27 3.35
N SER A 266 13.56 -18.27 3.43
CA SER A 266 12.75 -19.34 4.04
C SER A 266 12.28 -20.33 2.96
N ALA A 267 11.27 -21.14 3.30
CA ALA A 267 10.63 -22.09 2.38
C ALA A 267 10.25 -21.42 1.04
N VAL A 268 10.52 -22.13 -0.06
CA VAL A 268 10.20 -21.71 -1.45
C VAL A 268 10.84 -20.36 -1.84
N GLY A 269 11.81 -19.86 -1.07
CA GLY A 269 12.51 -18.60 -1.34
C GLY A 269 11.83 -17.34 -0.79
N TYR A 270 10.76 -17.48 0.01
CA TYR A 270 10.10 -16.34 0.66
C TYR A 270 10.93 -15.72 1.78
N GLN A 271 10.60 -14.49 2.16
CA GLN A 271 11.23 -13.83 3.30
C GLN A 271 10.90 -14.53 4.63
N PRO A 272 11.85 -14.59 5.59
CA PRO A 272 11.58 -15.18 6.91
C PRO A 272 10.56 -14.39 7.73
N THR A 273 10.29 -13.14 7.36
CA THR A 273 9.36 -12.23 8.02
C THR A 273 7.95 -12.23 7.42
N LEU A 274 7.66 -13.13 6.46
CA LEU A 274 6.45 -13.11 5.66
C LEU A 274 5.17 -13.06 6.52
N ALA A 275 5.06 -13.98 7.48
CA ALA A 275 3.88 -14.08 8.34
C ALA A 275 3.65 -12.80 9.16
N ASN A 276 4.73 -12.19 9.65
CA ASN A 276 4.65 -10.97 10.47
C ASN A 276 4.30 -9.75 9.61
N GLU A 277 4.94 -9.58 8.45
CA GLU A 277 4.65 -8.47 7.53
C GLU A 277 3.21 -8.53 7.00
N MET A 278 2.76 -9.72 6.62
CA MET A 278 1.37 -9.95 6.22
C MET A 278 0.42 -9.69 7.39
N GLY A 279 0.70 -10.22 8.59
CA GLY A 279 -0.12 -10.02 9.77
C GLY A 279 -0.27 -8.54 10.15
N GLN A 280 0.81 -7.77 10.12
CA GLN A 280 0.76 -6.33 10.43
C GLN A 280 -0.15 -5.54 9.50
N MET A 281 -0.17 -5.89 8.21
CA MET A 281 -1.09 -5.29 7.24
C MET A 281 -2.52 -5.80 7.44
N GLN A 282 -2.70 -7.12 7.51
CA GLN A 282 -4.03 -7.73 7.52
C GLN A 282 -4.79 -7.40 8.80
N GLU A 283 -4.14 -7.28 9.96
CA GLU A 283 -4.82 -6.96 11.23
C GLU A 283 -5.30 -5.51 11.32
N ARG A 284 -4.78 -4.62 10.48
CA ARG A 284 -5.31 -3.25 10.33
C ARG A 284 -6.63 -3.21 9.56
N ILE A 285 -6.87 -4.21 8.70
CA ILE A 285 -8.10 -4.37 7.93
C ILE A 285 -9.14 -5.04 8.83
N THR A 286 -10.00 -4.25 9.44
CA THR A 286 -11.03 -4.76 10.36
C THR A 286 -12.13 -3.72 10.59
N SER A 287 -13.23 -4.17 11.18
CA SER A 287 -14.26 -3.31 11.77
C SER A 287 -13.86 -2.83 13.16
N THR A 288 -13.96 -1.53 13.36
CA THR A 288 -13.84 -0.90 14.67
C THR A 288 -15.21 -0.40 15.14
N LYS A 289 -15.26 0.26 16.30
CA LYS A 289 -16.46 0.97 16.76
C LYS A 289 -16.77 2.21 15.91
N ASP A 290 -15.76 2.74 15.23
CA ASP A 290 -15.84 3.98 14.49
C ASP A 290 -16.29 3.77 13.04
N GLY A 291 -16.07 2.58 12.47
CA GLY A 291 -16.48 2.24 11.11
C GLY A 291 -16.00 0.85 10.71
N SER A 292 -16.10 0.51 9.44
CA SER A 292 -15.62 -0.78 8.93
C SER A 292 -14.74 -0.66 7.70
N ILE A 293 -13.76 -1.55 7.58
CA ILE A 293 -13.05 -1.78 6.31
C ILE A 293 -13.36 -3.21 5.88
N THR A 294 -14.18 -3.34 4.84
CA THR A 294 -14.39 -4.63 4.18
C THR A 294 -13.39 -4.72 3.04
N SER A 295 -12.50 -5.71 3.09
CA SER A 295 -11.48 -5.86 2.04
C SER A 295 -11.81 -6.97 1.05
N VAL A 296 -11.55 -6.69 -0.22
CA VAL A 296 -11.62 -7.67 -1.31
C VAL A 296 -10.25 -7.72 -1.96
N GLN A 297 -9.60 -8.86 -1.80
CA GLN A 297 -8.18 -9.02 -2.08
C GLN A 297 -8.00 -10.06 -3.18
N ALA A 298 -7.44 -9.67 -4.32
CA ALA A 298 -7.07 -10.64 -5.34
C ALA A 298 -5.83 -11.41 -4.88
N VAL A 299 -5.91 -12.73 -4.94
CA VAL A 299 -4.81 -13.63 -4.56
C VAL A 299 -4.43 -14.44 -5.79
N TYR A 300 -3.28 -14.09 -6.38
CA TYR A 300 -2.67 -14.93 -7.40
C TYR A 300 -2.08 -16.18 -6.76
N VAL A 301 -2.46 -17.35 -7.28
CA VAL A 301 -1.95 -18.64 -6.85
C VAL A 301 -0.84 -19.07 -7.82
N PRO A 302 0.44 -19.06 -7.42
CA PRO A 302 1.53 -19.45 -8.29
C PRO A 302 1.39 -20.90 -8.73
N ALA A 303 1.45 -21.15 -10.04
CA ALA A 303 1.34 -22.50 -10.61
C ALA A 303 0.08 -23.29 -10.20
N ASP A 304 -1.00 -22.59 -9.80
CA ASP A 304 -2.23 -23.17 -9.27
C ASP A 304 -2.00 -24.10 -8.04
N ASP A 305 -0.92 -23.89 -7.30
CA ASP A 305 -0.61 -24.59 -6.05
C ASP A 305 -1.08 -23.79 -4.82
N LEU A 306 -2.03 -24.37 -4.08
CA LEU A 306 -2.59 -23.77 -2.86
C LEU A 306 -1.73 -24.04 -1.60
N THR A 307 -0.70 -24.89 -1.70
CA THR A 307 0.18 -25.27 -0.58
C THR A 307 1.43 -24.42 -0.47
#